data_AF-A0A1V5FPE9-F1
#
_entry.id   AF-A0A1V5FPE9-F1
#
_cell.length_a   1.000
_cell.length_b   1.000
_cell.length_c   1.000
_cell.angle_alpha   90.00
_cell.angle_beta   90.00
_cell.angle_gamma   90.00
#
_symmetry.space_group_name_H-M   'P 1'
#
loop_
_entity.id
_entity.type
_entity.pdbx_description
1 polymer ?
#
loop_
_entity_poly.entity_id
_entity_poly.type
_entity_poly.pdbx_seq_one_letter_code
_entity_poly.pdbx_strand_id
1 'polypeptide(L)'
;MAVELDEVGYFDLHDDPDLLLKCCAAVVRNDASAHAIIDLKGAEVRDAFATLRTGLMGAIEFLRRDIGAVSLKVLPYKSMIIPLVRCFATDKAAGFHPDATQRKALRKWFWHSCFSRRYSNSVDNAIAQDIAAVQQLLAGNTSEFEKRATVVQQSFFTTNQFALTSVNTKVFILLLAQAKPKSFLSAADVDLDDVLQTCNRTEFHHIFPKNYLALNGFPNKTDQFVLANFAFLSQKDNRSIQDKAPFDYGKMMPPGSKDAILAASHIPLGKVCTKHSLLC
;
A
#
# COMPACT_ATOMS: atom_id res chain seq x y z
N MET A 1 -6.33 -10.31 -21.11
CA MET A 1 -5.71 -9.24 -20.32
C MET A 1 -6.72 -8.44 -19.52
N ALA A 2 -7.73 -7.76 -20.09
CA ALA A 2 -8.74 -7.02 -19.30
C ALA A 2 -9.46 -7.92 -18.27
N VAL A 3 -10.05 -9.03 -18.72
CA VAL A 3 -10.70 -10.03 -17.83
C VAL A 3 -9.76 -10.54 -16.73
N GLU A 4 -8.49 -10.79 -17.05
CA GLU A 4 -7.51 -11.28 -16.08
C GLU A 4 -7.16 -10.20 -15.03
N LEU A 5 -7.06 -8.94 -15.44
CA LEU A 5 -6.85 -7.81 -14.54
C LEU A 5 -8.04 -7.62 -13.61
N ASP A 6 -9.26 -7.83 -14.11
CA ASP A 6 -10.48 -7.77 -13.32
C ASP A 6 -10.51 -8.88 -12.26
N GLU A 7 -10.19 -10.11 -12.63
CA GLU A 7 -10.12 -11.27 -11.73
C GLU A 7 -9.13 -11.08 -10.57
N VAL A 8 -8.06 -10.31 -10.79
CA VAL A 8 -7.05 -10.02 -9.77
C VAL A 8 -7.24 -8.67 -9.08
N GLY A 9 -8.34 -7.94 -9.34
CA GLY A 9 -8.69 -6.68 -8.67
C GLY A 9 -7.91 -5.44 -9.15
N TYR A 10 -7.34 -5.50 -10.36
CA TYR A 10 -6.56 -4.44 -11.01
C TYR A 10 -7.24 -3.87 -12.27
N PHE A 11 -8.56 -3.93 -12.33
CA PHE A 11 -9.37 -3.40 -13.44
C PHE A 11 -9.04 -1.94 -13.78
N ASP A 12 -8.72 -1.08 -12.80
CA ASP A 12 -8.35 0.33 -13.05
C ASP A 12 -7.09 0.48 -13.93
N LEU A 13 -6.29 -0.58 -14.11
CA LEU A 13 -5.12 -0.57 -14.99
C LEU A 13 -5.53 -0.63 -16.47
N HIS A 14 -6.66 -1.27 -16.80
CA HIS A 14 -7.24 -1.24 -18.14
C HIS A 14 -7.56 0.20 -18.58
N ASP A 15 -8.01 1.03 -17.63
CA ASP A 15 -8.42 2.42 -17.88
C ASP A 15 -7.24 3.42 -17.86
N ASP A 16 -5.99 2.93 -17.76
CA ASP A 16 -4.77 3.75 -17.68
C ASP A 16 -3.77 3.40 -18.81
N PRO A 17 -4.07 3.78 -20.07
CA PRO A 17 -3.27 3.40 -21.23
C PRO A 17 -1.85 3.98 -21.22
N ASP A 18 -1.64 5.16 -20.62
CA ASP A 18 -0.30 5.75 -20.45
C ASP A 18 0.57 4.85 -19.55
N LEU A 19 0.01 4.37 -18.44
CA LEU A 19 0.71 3.47 -17.52
C LEU A 19 1.03 2.13 -18.18
N LEU A 20 0.11 1.57 -18.96
CA LEU A 20 0.34 0.33 -19.73
C LEU A 20 1.42 0.52 -20.81
N LEU A 21 1.42 1.65 -21.52
CA LEU A 21 2.46 1.96 -22.51
C LEU A 21 3.83 2.11 -21.85
N LYS A 22 3.93 2.76 -20.69
CA LYS A 22 5.16 2.84 -19.90
C LYS A 22 5.65 1.46 -19.45
N CYS A 23 4.75 0.58 -19.03
CA CYS A 23 5.09 -0.80 -18.71
C CYS A 23 5.63 -1.56 -19.93
N CYS A 24 4.98 -1.40 -21.09
CA CYS A 24 5.42 -2.01 -22.35
C CYS A 24 6.81 -1.49 -22.76
N ALA A 25 7.02 -0.17 -22.71
CA ALA A 25 8.32 0.44 -23.00
C ALA A 25 9.40 -0.10 -22.07
N ALA A 26 9.11 -0.19 -20.77
CA ALA A 26 10.04 -0.74 -19.79
C ALA A 26 10.43 -2.18 -20.16
N VAL A 27 9.47 -3.03 -20.52
CA VAL A 27 9.71 -4.43 -20.92
C VAL A 27 10.56 -4.52 -22.20
N VAL A 28 10.20 -3.76 -23.23
CA VAL A 28 10.83 -3.85 -24.57
C VAL A 28 12.21 -3.20 -24.60
N ARG A 29 12.38 -2.06 -23.92
CA ARG A 29 13.55 -1.18 -24.05
C ARG A 29 14.39 -1.06 -22.79
N ASN A 30 13.89 -1.51 -21.64
CA ASN A 30 14.43 -1.12 -20.32
C ASN A 30 14.40 0.40 -20.10
N ASP A 31 13.43 1.08 -20.70
CA ASP A 31 13.20 2.51 -20.57
C ASP A 31 11.69 2.81 -20.64
N ALA A 32 11.21 3.71 -19.78
CA ALA A 32 9.82 4.16 -19.74
C ALA A 32 9.68 5.66 -19.99
N SER A 33 10.72 6.30 -20.53
CA SER A 33 10.72 7.70 -20.93
C SER A 33 9.70 7.98 -22.03
N ALA A 34 9.25 9.23 -22.14
CA ALA A 34 8.36 9.64 -23.23
C ALA A 34 8.96 9.34 -24.61
N HIS A 35 10.29 9.50 -24.76
CA HIS A 35 11.01 9.15 -25.99
C HIS A 35 10.89 7.64 -26.29
N ALA A 36 11.15 6.77 -25.31
CA ALA A 36 11.02 5.34 -25.49
C ALA A 36 9.59 4.92 -25.88
N ILE A 37 8.57 5.59 -25.35
CA ILE A 37 7.16 5.32 -25.70
C ILE A 37 6.86 5.74 -27.13
N ILE A 38 7.32 6.93 -27.57
CA ILE A 38 7.08 7.43 -28.93
C ILE A 38 7.76 6.52 -29.98
N ASP A 39 8.93 5.98 -29.65
CA ASP A 39 9.69 5.09 -30.53
C ASP A 39 9.19 3.64 -30.55
N LEU A 40 8.20 3.28 -29.72
CA LEU A 40 7.63 1.93 -29.75
C LEU A 40 6.87 1.70 -31.05
N LYS A 41 7.31 0.68 -31.80
CA LYS A 41 6.60 0.23 -32.99
C LYS A 41 5.53 -0.77 -32.62
N GLY A 42 4.39 -0.73 -33.31
CA GLY A 42 3.30 -1.68 -33.07
C GLY A 42 3.68 -3.16 -33.23
N ALA A 43 4.70 -3.47 -34.05
CA ALA A 43 5.24 -4.83 -34.15
C ALA A 43 5.92 -5.27 -32.86
N GLU A 44 6.78 -4.41 -32.28
CA GLU A 44 7.50 -4.69 -31.04
C GLU A 44 6.55 -4.88 -29.85
N VAL A 45 5.46 -4.10 -29.80
CA VAL A 45 4.40 -4.26 -28.79
C VAL A 45 3.70 -5.61 -28.92
N ARG A 46 3.40 -6.05 -30.15
CA ARG A 46 2.75 -7.35 -30.39
C ARG A 46 3.67 -8.51 -30.02
N ASP A 47 4.93 -8.42 -30.41
CA ASP A 47 5.92 -9.48 -30.15
C ASP A 47 6.21 -9.62 -28.65
N ALA A 48 6.26 -8.51 -27.91
CA ALA A 48 6.48 -8.50 -26.47
C ALA A 48 5.20 -8.70 -25.63
N PHE A 49 4.03 -8.88 -26.25
CA PHE A 49 2.76 -8.91 -25.51
C PHE A 49 2.69 -10.03 -24.48
N ALA A 50 3.21 -11.22 -24.80
CA ALA A 50 3.27 -12.34 -23.88
C ALA A 50 4.17 -12.03 -22.65
N THR A 51 5.34 -11.43 -22.90
CA THR A 51 6.31 -11.02 -21.88
C THR A 51 5.79 -9.87 -21.01
N LEU A 52 5.05 -8.94 -21.60
CA LEU A 52 4.36 -7.87 -20.87
C LEU A 52 3.29 -8.46 -19.95
N ARG A 53 2.50 -9.42 -20.44
CA ARG A 53 1.46 -10.09 -19.65
C ARG A 53 2.05 -10.83 -18.44
N THR A 54 3.15 -11.57 -18.61
CA THR A 54 3.83 -12.24 -17.48
C THR A 54 4.35 -11.24 -16.47
N GLY A 55 4.92 -10.12 -16.94
CA GLY A 55 5.37 -9.02 -16.09
C GLY A 55 4.25 -8.37 -15.28
N LEU A 56 3.11 -8.08 -15.92
CA LEU A 56 1.92 -7.54 -15.26
C LEU A 56 1.39 -8.48 -14.18
N MET A 57 1.20 -9.75 -14.52
CA MET A 57 0.66 -10.72 -13.56
C MET A 57 1.60 -10.98 -12.39
N GLY A 58 2.91 -11.11 -12.64
CA GLY A 58 3.89 -11.29 -11.57
C GLY A 58 4.05 -10.05 -10.68
N ALA A 59 4.00 -8.85 -11.26
CA ALA A 59 4.02 -7.60 -10.50
C ALA A 59 2.78 -7.46 -9.61
N ILE A 60 1.59 -7.76 -10.14
CA ILE A 60 0.34 -7.74 -9.38
C ILE A 60 0.36 -8.81 -8.28
N GLU A 61 0.81 -10.02 -8.57
CA GLU A 61 0.92 -11.07 -7.58
C GLU A 61 1.84 -10.67 -6.42
N PHE A 62 3.00 -10.08 -6.70
CA PHE A 62 3.90 -9.54 -5.69
C PHE A 62 3.23 -8.42 -4.86
N LEU A 63 2.56 -7.47 -5.52
CA LEU A 63 1.85 -6.40 -4.82
C LEU A 63 0.74 -6.95 -3.90
N ARG A 64 -0.01 -7.95 -4.36
CA ARG A 64 -1.07 -8.59 -3.57
C ARG A 64 -0.50 -9.38 -2.39
N ARG A 65 0.44 -10.29 -2.65
CA ARG A 65 0.91 -11.28 -1.66
C ARG A 65 1.96 -10.76 -0.70
N ASP A 66 2.92 -9.97 -1.18
CA ASP A 66 4.07 -9.51 -0.37
C ASP A 66 3.83 -8.15 0.28
N ILE A 67 2.98 -7.33 -0.33
CA ILE A 67 2.71 -5.95 0.08
C ILE A 67 1.28 -5.77 0.61
N GLY A 68 0.31 -6.60 0.18
CA GLY A 68 -1.10 -6.45 0.55
C GLY A 68 -1.84 -5.37 -0.25
N ALA A 69 -1.24 -4.85 -1.32
CA ALA A 69 -1.90 -3.94 -2.24
C ALA A 69 -2.77 -4.76 -3.19
N VAL A 70 -4.07 -4.89 -2.87
CA VAL A 70 -5.00 -5.73 -3.64
C VAL A 70 -5.58 -5.06 -4.89
N SER A 71 -5.42 -3.73 -4.99
CA SER A 71 -5.92 -2.93 -6.10
C SER A 71 -4.98 -1.75 -6.40
N LEU A 72 -5.13 -1.15 -7.58
CA LEU A 72 -4.38 0.04 -7.96
C LEU A 72 -4.76 1.26 -7.11
N LYS A 73 -5.96 1.28 -6.51
CA LYS A 73 -6.46 2.36 -5.64
C LYS A 73 -5.65 2.49 -4.36
N VAL A 74 -5.27 1.37 -3.75
CA VAL A 74 -4.48 1.35 -2.51
C VAL A 74 -2.98 1.46 -2.75
N LEU A 75 -2.52 1.36 -4.00
CA LEU A 75 -1.11 1.56 -4.32
C LEU A 75 -0.71 3.03 -4.10
N PRO A 76 0.34 3.33 -3.29
CA PRO A 76 0.72 4.71 -2.97
C PRO A 76 1.09 5.52 -4.22
N TYR A 77 1.81 4.90 -5.15
CA TYR A 77 2.16 5.48 -6.44
C TYR A 77 1.91 4.47 -7.56
N LYS A 78 0.99 4.76 -8.46
CA LYS A 78 0.68 3.89 -9.62
C LYS A 78 1.94 3.56 -10.43
N SER A 79 2.83 4.53 -10.60
CA SER A 79 4.11 4.41 -11.33
C SER A 79 5.05 3.31 -10.81
N MET A 80 4.89 2.85 -9.56
CA MET A 80 5.69 1.74 -9.03
C MET A 80 5.43 0.43 -9.76
N ILE A 81 4.29 0.29 -10.46
CA ILE A 81 4.01 -0.88 -11.27
C ILE A 81 5.00 -1.02 -12.44
N ILE A 82 5.54 0.08 -12.97
CA ILE A 82 6.40 0.07 -14.16
C ILE A 82 7.71 -0.73 -13.92
N PRO A 83 8.55 -0.41 -12.92
CA PRO A 83 9.74 -1.21 -12.64
C PRO A 83 9.40 -2.62 -12.16
N LEU A 84 8.28 -2.83 -11.46
CA LEU A 84 7.84 -4.17 -11.08
C LEU A 84 7.48 -5.03 -12.30
N VAL A 85 6.71 -4.49 -13.24
CA VAL A 85 6.37 -5.19 -14.49
C VAL A 85 7.65 -5.56 -15.22
N ARG A 86 8.60 -4.64 -15.31
CA ARG A 86 9.90 -4.96 -15.89
C ARG A 86 10.62 -6.09 -15.14
N CYS A 87 10.58 -6.10 -13.82
CA CYS A 87 11.21 -7.13 -12.99
C CYS A 87 10.63 -8.53 -13.25
N PHE A 88 9.31 -8.63 -13.32
CA PHE A 88 8.62 -9.92 -13.46
C PHE A 88 8.46 -10.37 -14.93
N ALA A 89 8.70 -9.48 -15.89
CA ALA A 89 8.59 -9.78 -17.31
C ALA A 89 9.64 -10.80 -17.76
N THR A 90 9.16 -11.94 -18.28
CA THR A 90 10.00 -13.03 -18.77
C THR A 90 9.27 -13.87 -19.80
N ASP A 91 10.03 -14.49 -20.71
CA ASP A 91 9.52 -15.44 -21.71
C ASP A 91 9.38 -16.86 -21.14
N LYS A 92 9.81 -17.08 -19.91
CA LYS A 92 9.65 -18.38 -19.22
C LYS A 92 8.18 -18.63 -18.94
N ALA A 93 7.66 -19.77 -19.39
CA ALA A 93 6.27 -20.18 -19.15
C ALA A 93 5.89 -20.23 -17.66
N ALA A 94 6.85 -20.58 -16.79
CA ALA A 94 6.64 -20.61 -15.34
C ALA A 94 6.66 -19.21 -14.68
N GLY A 95 7.02 -18.15 -15.40
CA GLY A 95 7.24 -16.81 -14.85
C GLY A 95 8.59 -16.64 -14.14
N PHE A 96 8.87 -15.41 -13.68
CA PHE A 96 10.03 -15.10 -12.86
C PHE A 96 9.68 -15.25 -11.38
N HIS A 97 10.48 -16.05 -10.66
CA HIS A 97 10.31 -16.30 -9.23
C HIS A 97 11.52 -15.72 -8.49
N PRO A 98 11.40 -14.53 -7.87
CA PRO A 98 12.48 -13.97 -7.08
C PRO A 98 12.83 -14.89 -5.92
N ASP A 99 14.12 -15.15 -5.72
CA ASP A 99 14.60 -15.87 -4.53
C ASP A 99 14.38 -15.06 -3.24
N ALA A 100 14.74 -15.62 -2.09
CA ALA A 100 14.54 -14.95 -0.80
C ALA A 100 15.26 -13.60 -0.70
N THR A 101 16.45 -13.48 -1.29
CA THR A 101 17.28 -12.26 -1.28
C THR A 101 16.65 -11.20 -2.18
N GLN A 102 16.29 -11.56 -3.40
CA GLN A 102 15.63 -10.69 -4.36
C GLN A 102 14.25 -10.22 -3.85
N ARG A 103 13.45 -11.13 -3.29
CA ARG A 103 12.15 -10.80 -2.70
C ARG A 103 12.28 -9.85 -1.52
N LYS A 104 13.26 -10.05 -0.63
CA LYS A 104 13.56 -9.12 0.46
C LYS A 104 13.97 -7.74 -0.08
N ALA A 105 14.81 -7.69 -1.11
CA ALA A 105 15.24 -6.45 -1.75
C ALA A 105 14.07 -5.69 -2.39
N LEU A 106 13.16 -6.39 -3.09
CA LEU A 106 11.94 -5.81 -3.67
C LEU A 106 11.00 -5.25 -2.60
N ARG A 107 10.77 -5.97 -1.50
CA ARG A 107 9.96 -5.47 -0.36
C ARG A 107 10.59 -4.23 0.26
N LYS A 108 11.92 -4.24 0.47
CA LYS A 108 12.65 -3.08 0.97
C LYS A 108 12.51 -1.88 0.03
N TRP A 109 12.73 -2.08 -1.27
CA TRP A 109 12.55 -1.05 -2.28
C TRP A 109 11.15 -0.45 -2.25
N PHE A 110 10.11 -1.27 -2.16
CA PHE A 110 8.72 -0.82 -2.13
C PHE A 110 8.47 0.14 -0.95
N TRP A 111 8.76 -0.33 0.27
CA TRP A 111 8.49 0.44 1.49
C TRP A 111 9.36 1.68 1.58
N HIS A 112 10.64 1.60 1.24
CA HIS A 112 11.52 2.76 1.25
C HIS A 112 11.10 3.80 0.21
N SER A 113 10.69 3.40 -0.98
CA SER A 113 10.19 4.33 -2.01
C SER A 113 8.93 5.06 -1.55
N CYS A 114 8.06 4.35 -0.82
CA CYS A 114 6.85 4.91 -0.22
C CYS A 114 7.16 5.94 0.88
N PHE A 115 7.95 5.56 1.89
CA PHE A 115 8.26 6.44 3.03
C PHE A 115 9.18 7.61 2.67
N SER A 116 10.05 7.46 1.67
CA SER A 116 10.90 8.55 1.17
C SER A 116 10.20 9.46 0.16
N ARG A 117 8.94 9.17 -0.18
CA ARG A 117 8.17 9.88 -1.21
C ARG A 117 8.88 9.95 -2.57
N ARG A 118 9.56 8.86 -2.94
CA ARG A 118 10.44 8.77 -4.11
C ARG A 118 9.77 9.21 -5.42
N TYR A 119 8.49 8.90 -5.56
CA TYR A 119 7.69 9.17 -6.75
C TYR A 119 6.85 10.45 -6.62
N SER A 120 7.14 11.33 -5.66
CA SER A 120 6.45 12.63 -5.55
C SER A 120 7.04 13.71 -6.45
N ASN A 121 8.32 13.59 -6.84
CA ASN A 121 9.01 14.54 -7.72
C ASN A 121 9.88 13.77 -8.71
N SER A 122 10.10 14.33 -9.91
CA SER A 122 10.97 13.76 -10.93
C SER A 122 10.68 12.26 -11.20
N VAL A 123 9.39 11.94 -11.35
CA VAL A 123 8.87 10.58 -11.44
C VAL A 123 9.59 9.76 -12.52
N ASP A 124 9.79 10.31 -13.71
CA ASP A 124 10.45 9.62 -14.82
C ASP A 124 11.90 9.24 -14.49
N ASN A 125 12.64 10.13 -13.81
CA ASN A 125 14.01 9.83 -13.36
C ASN A 125 14.02 8.73 -12.28
N ALA A 126 13.05 8.76 -11.35
CA ALA A 126 12.91 7.71 -10.35
C ALA A 126 12.60 6.35 -10.98
N ILE A 127 11.71 6.31 -11.99
CA ILE A 127 11.40 5.10 -12.77
C ILE A 127 12.64 4.59 -13.51
N ALA A 128 13.37 5.46 -14.22
CA ALA A 128 14.56 5.06 -14.97
C ALA A 128 15.64 4.44 -14.06
N GLN A 129 15.90 5.07 -12.90
CA GLN A 129 16.80 4.52 -11.89
C GLN A 129 16.32 3.19 -11.32
N ASP A 130 15.01 3.03 -11.12
CA ASP A 130 14.44 1.80 -10.57
C ASP A 130 14.44 0.67 -11.61
N ILE A 131 14.23 0.96 -12.90
CA ILE A 131 14.41 -0.02 -13.99
C ILE A 131 15.87 -0.48 -14.07
N ALA A 132 16.83 0.44 -14.00
CA ALA A 132 18.25 0.08 -13.98
C ALA A 132 18.61 -0.80 -12.77
N ALA A 133 18.07 -0.49 -11.59
CA ALA A 133 18.26 -1.31 -10.39
C ALA A 133 17.60 -2.70 -10.51
N VAL A 134 16.45 -2.79 -11.19
CA VAL A 134 15.82 -4.09 -11.53
C VAL A 134 16.72 -4.93 -12.43
N GLN A 135 17.38 -4.34 -13.43
CA GLN A 135 18.33 -5.08 -14.27
C GLN A 135 19.48 -5.67 -13.45
N GLN A 136 20.00 -4.93 -12.47
CA GLN A 136 21.02 -5.43 -11.54
C GLN A 136 20.47 -6.58 -10.68
N LEU A 137 19.25 -6.45 -10.16
CA LEU A 137 18.60 -7.50 -9.38
C LEU A 137 18.45 -8.80 -10.19
N LEU A 138 18.04 -8.68 -11.46
CA LEU A 138 17.90 -9.82 -12.37
C LEU A 138 19.24 -10.49 -12.70
N ALA A 139 20.35 -9.75 -12.62
CA ALA A 139 21.71 -10.27 -12.72
C ALA A 139 22.25 -10.84 -11.38
N GLY A 140 21.43 -10.92 -10.34
CA GLY A 140 21.81 -11.44 -9.02
C GLY A 140 22.42 -10.39 -8.07
N ASN A 141 22.40 -9.10 -8.43
CA ASN A 141 22.95 -8.02 -7.63
C ASN A 141 21.84 -7.15 -7.01
N THR A 142 21.58 -7.31 -5.70
CA THR A 142 20.55 -6.56 -4.96
C THR A 142 21.03 -5.24 -4.35
N SER A 143 22.31 -4.88 -4.50
CA SER A 143 22.93 -3.75 -3.80
C SER A 143 22.24 -2.41 -4.05
N GLU A 144 21.71 -2.16 -5.24
CA GLU A 144 21.00 -0.93 -5.60
C GLU A 144 19.71 -0.71 -4.81
N PHE A 145 19.03 -1.78 -4.41
CA PHE A 145 17.88 -1.73 -3.53
C PHE A 145 18.29 -1.75 -2.06
N GLU A 146 19.33 -2.52 -1.72
CA GLU A 146 19.78 -2.66 -0.34
C GLU A 146 20.47 -1.41 0.22
N LYS A 147 21.18 -0.65 -0.61
CA LYS A 147 21.82 0.61 -0.18
C LYS A 147 20.83 1.72 0.16
N ARG A 148 19.55 1.55 -0.21
CA ARG A 148 18.51 2.53 0.12
C ARG A 148 18.23 2.51 1.61
N ALA A 149 18.35 3.67 2.23
CA ALA A 149 18.01 3.89 3.63
C ALA A 149 16.89 4.93 3.71
N THR A 150 15.93 4.70 4.60
CA THR A 150 14.86 5.64 4.92
C THR A 150 14.53 5.47 6.38
N VAL A 151 14.46 6.58 7.10
CA VAL A 151 14.07 6.59 8.51
C VAL A 151 12.61 7.02 8.57
N VAL A 152 11.75 6.14 9.08
CA VAL A 152 10.35 6.47 9.32
C VAL A 152 10.26 7.27 10.60
N GLN A 153 10.06 8.58 10.47
CA GLN A 153 9.93 9.49 11.59
C GLN A 153 8.53 9.39 12.21
N GLN A 154 8.42 9.56 13.53
CA GLN A 154 7.12 9.63 14.22
C GLN A 154 6.20 10.68 13.59
N SER A 155 6.76 11.81 13.14
CA SER A 155 6.03 12.88 12.46
C SER A 155 5.28 12.39 11.22
N PHE A 156 5.70 11.30 10.57
CA PHE A 156 4.94 10.71 9.48
C PHE A 156 3.49 10.39 9.91
N PHE A 157 3.31 9.82 11.11
CA PHE A 157 2.00 9.39 11.60
C PHE A 157 1.25 10.50 12.33
N THR A 158 1.96 11.44 12.97
CA THR A 158 1.36 12.48 13.81
C THR A 158 1.13 13.81 13.10
N THR A 159 1.68 14.02 11.90
CA THR A 159 1.51 15.30 11.17
C THR A 159 0.77 15.16 9.85
N ASN A 160 0.81 13.98 9.21
CA ASN A 160 0.05 13.76 7.98
C ASN A 160 -1.41 13.46 8.33
N GLN A 161 -2.32 14.07 7.57
CA GLN A 161 -3.75 13.84 7.74
C GLN A 161 -4.22 12.67 6.88
N PHE A 162 -5.16 11.91 7.41
CA PHE A 162 -5.83 10.81 6.74
C PHE A 162 -6.77 11.36 5.67
N ALA A 163 -6.40 11.11 4.42
CA ALA A 163 -7.17 11.40 3.23
C ALA A 163 -6.89 10.29 2.21
N LEU A 164 -7.93 9.54 1.82
CA LEU A 164 -7.81 8.31 1.01
C LEU A 164 -7.03 8.48 -0.29
N THR A 165 -7.09 9.66 -0.89
CA THR A 165 -6.37 9.99 -2.13
C THR A 165 -4.89 10.28 -1.90
N SER A 166 -4.47 10.59 -0.68
CA SER A 166 -3.09 10.94 -0.35
C SER A 166 -2.19 9.71 -0.29
N VAL A 167 -0.96 9.87 -0.79
CA VAL A 167 0.08 8.84 -0.74
C VAL A 167 0.30 8.34 0.69
N ASN A 168 0.49 9.25 1.65
CA ASN A 168 0.83 8.87 3.03
C ASN A 168 -0.29 8.03 3.67
N THR A 169 -1.55 8.33 3.34
CA THR A 169 -2.69 7.53 3.81
C THR A 169 -2.65 6.13 3.20
N LYS A 170 -2.39 6.00 1.90
CA LYS A 170 -2.27 4.68 1.26
C LYS A 170 -1.12 3.85 1.85
N VAL A 171 0.04 4.48 2.11
CA VAL A 171 1.17 3.83 2.79
C VAL A 171 0.75 3.35 4.19
N PHE A 172 0.04 4.19 4.94
CA PHE A 172 -0.45 3.84 6.27
C PHE A 172 -1.48 2.72 6.26
N ILE A 173 -2.42 2.73 5.31
CA ILE A 173 -3.42 1.68 5.12
C ILE A 173 -2.73 0.33 4.84
N LEU A 174 -1.74 0.29 3.95
CA LEU A 174 -0.99 -0.93 3.66
C LEU A 174 -0.19 -1.40 4.89
N LEU A 175 0.39 -0.46 5.65
CA LEU A 175 1.09 -0.80 6.89
C LEU A 175 0.14 -1.46 7.91
N LEU A 176 -1.04 -0.88 8.12
CA LEU A 176 -2.07 -1.45 8.99
C LEU A 176 -2.53 -2.82 8.49
N ALA A 177 -2.72 -2.98 7.18
CA ALA A 177 -3.16 -4.24 6.58
C ALA A 177 -2.15 -5.38 6.82
N GLN A 178 -0.85 -5.08 6.77
CA GLN A 178 0.21 -6.05 7.07
C GLN A 178 0.16 -6.57 8.51
N ALA A 179 -0.40 -5.79 9.45
CA ALA A 179 -0.56 -6.19 10.85
C ALA A 179 -1.72 -7.16 11.09
N LYS A 180 -2.54 -7.45 10.05
CA LYS A 180 -3.71 -8.35 10.13
C LYS A 180 -4.67 -7.90 11.24
N PRO A 181 -5.31 -6.72 11.07
CA PRO A 181 -6.15 -6.12 12.09
C PRO A 181 -7.32 -7.04 12.45
N LYS A 182 -7.74 -6.94 13.70
CA LYS A 182 -8.80 -7.78 14.27
C LYS A 182 -10.01 -6.95 14.64
N SER A 183 -11.18 -7.56 14.56
CA SER A 183 -12.42 -7.01 15.07
C SER A 183 -12.28 -6.66 16.55
N PHE A 184 -12.71 -5.45 16.90
CA PHE A 184 -12.60 -4.94 18.27
C PHE A 184 -13.53 -5.66 19.22
N LEU A 185 -14.67 -6.14 18.74
CA LEU A 185 -15.70 -6.76 19.57
C LEU A 185 -15.63 -8.29 19.59
N SER A 186 -15.13 -8.91 18.50
CA SER A 186 -15.11 -10.36 18.36
C SER A 186 -13.72 -11.00 18.32
N ALA A 187 -12.66 -10.21 18.18
CA ALA A 187 -11.28 -10.67 17.93
C ALA A 187 -11.06 -11.49 16.64
N ALA A 188 -12.10 -11.64 15.80
CA ALA A 188 -11.99 -12.24 14.48
C ALA A 188 -11.12 -11.39 13.55
N ASP A 189 -10.53 -12.00 12.52
CA ASP A 189 -9.80 -11.23 11.51
C ASP A 189 -10.75 -10.32 10.73
N VAL A 190 -10.30 -9.09 10.45
CA VAL A 190 -11.02 -8.18 9.55
C VAL A 190 -10.80 -8.66 8.12
N ASP A 191 -11.89 -8.80 7.36
CA ASP A 191 -11.79 -9.05 5.92
C ASP A 191 -11.24 -7.81 5.23
N LEU A 192 -10.00 -7.91 4.75
CA LEU A 192 -9.29 -6.80 4.12
C LEU A 192 -9.47 -6.75 2.60
N ASP A 193 -9.85 -7.86 1.96
CA ASP A 193 -9.88 -7.91 0.50
C ASP A 193 -10.96 -6.94 -0.02
N ASP A 194 -12.19 -7.04 0.48
CA ASP A 194 -13.28 -6.13 0.10
C ASP A 194 -12.98 -4.67 0.47
N VAL A 195 -12.39 -4.47 1.65
CA VAL A 195 -12.04 -3.14 2.19
C VAL A 195 -11.00 -2.46 1.31
N LEU A 196 -9.96 -3.18 0.89
CA LEU A 196 -8.85 -2.63 0.11
C LEU A 196 -9.16 -2.61 -1.40
N GLN A 197 -10.09 -3.42 -1.90
CA GLN A 197 -10.62 -3.30 -3.26
C GLN A 197 -11.37 -1.98 -3.46
N THR A 198 -12.26 -1.65 -2.52
CA THR A 198 -13.10 -0.45 -2.61
C THR A 198 -12.42 0.80 -2.03
N CYS A 199 -11.55 0.61 -1.03
CA CYS A 199 -10.89 1.67 -0.27
C CYS A 199 -11.87 2.75 0.20
N ASN A 200 -12.97 2.34 0.84
CA ASN A 200 -14.00 3.25 1.33
C ASN A 200 -13.66 3.81 2.72
N ARG A 201 -13.98 5.08 2.95
CA ARG A 201 -13.77 5.77 4.23
C ARG A 201 -14.55 5.13 5.39
N THR A 202 -15.64 4.41 5.11
CA THR A 202 -16.48 3.76 6.13
C THR A 202 -15.76 2.65 6.89
N GLU A 203 -14.68 2.11 6.34
CA GLU A 203 -13.92 1.01 6.91
C GLU A 203 -12.79 1.49 7.86
N PHE A 204 -12.59 2.82 7.93
CA PHE A 204 -11.58 3.45 8.77
C PHE A 204 -12.22 4.23 9.92
N HIS A 205 -11.88 3.83 11.13
CA HIS A 205 -12.44 4.39 12.35
C HIS A 205 -11.46 5.36 13.01
N HIS A 206 -11.97 6.47 13.55
CA HIS A 206 -11.16 7.34 14.40
C HIS A 206 -11.04 6.69 15.77
N ILE A 207 -9.83 6.29 16.18
CA ILE A 207 -9.57 5.69 17.51
C ILE A 207 -10.10 6.61 18.61
N PHE A 208 -9.85 7.91 18.46
CA PHE A 208 -10.44 9.00 19.23
C PHE A 208 -11.42 9.77 18.33
N PRO A 209 -12.76 9.61 18.51
CA PRO A 209 -13.76 10.30 17.70
C PRO A 209 -13.62 11.83 17.74
N LYS A 210 -14.02 12.50 16.65
CA LYS A 210 -13.85 13.96 16.50
C LYS A 210 -14.51 14.76 17.62
N ASN A 211 -15.73 14.40 17.99
CA ASN A 211 -16.46 15.07 19.07
C ASN A 211 -15.75 14.87 20.41
N TYR A 212 -15.22 13.67 20.66
CA TYR A 212 -14.41 13.40 21.85
C TYR A 212 -13.16 14.28 21.87
N LEU A 213 -12.40 14.36 20.78
CA LEU A 213 -11.21 15.20 20.69
C LEU A 213 -11.52 16.69 20.83
N ALA A 214 -12.60 17.17 20.20
CA ALA A 214 -13.01 18.57 20.30
C ALA A 214 -13.36 18.98 21.74
N LEU A 215 -14.08 18.14 22.48
CA LEU A 215 -14.40 18.36 23.89
C LEU A 215 -13.17 18.30 24.80
N ASN A 216 -12.07 17.69 24.35
CA ASN A 216 -10.82 17.55 25.10
C ASN A 216 -9.70 18.47 24.58
N GLY A 217 -10.05 19.59 23.94
CA GLY A 217 -9.08 20.64 23.58
C GLY A 217 -8.41 20.47 22.21
N PHE A 218 -8.84 19.51 21.39
CA PHE A 218 -8.34 19.29 20.02
C PHE A 218 -9.46 19.50 18.98
N PRO A 219 -9.94 20.75 18.77
CA PRO A 219 -11.02 21.03 17.84
C PRO A 219 -10.58 21.00 16.37
N ASN A 220 -9.28 21.04 16.11
CA ASN A 220 -8.74 21.21 14.76
C ASN A 220 -8.66 19.88 14.00
N LYS A 221 -8.95 19.92 12.69
CA LYS A 221 -8.80 18.74 11.81
C LYS A 221 -7.36 18.22 11.78
N THR A 222 -6.37 19.10 11.92
CA THR A 222 -4.94 18.75 11.95
C THR A 222 -4.60 17.78 13.07
N ASP A 223 -5.35 17.81 14.18
CA ASP A 223 -5.16 16.92 15.32
C ASP A 223 -6.08 15.69 15.22
N GLN A 224 -7.33 15.91 14.78
CA GLN A 224 -8.34 14.87 14.70
C GLN A 224 -8.10 13.84 13.59
N PHE A 225 -7.50 14.27 12.47
CA PHE A 225 -7.33 13.43 11.29
C PHE A 225 -5.89 12.94 11.12
N VAL A 226 -5.02 13.04 12.11
CA VAL A 226 -3.66 12.46 12.00
C VAL A 226 -3.74 10.97 11.72
N LEU A 227 -2.81 10.42 10.91
CA LEU A 227 -2.81 8.99 10.56
C LEU A 227 -2.85 8.10 11.81
N ALA A 228 -2.09 8.47 12.85
CA ALA A 228 -2.04 7.75 14.13
C ALA A 228 -3.40 7.61 14.83
N ASN A 229 -4.41 8.41 14.46
CA ASN A 229 -5.76 8.34 15.02
C ASN A 229 -6.70 7.41 14.24
N PHE A 230 -6.21 6.58 13.31
CA PHE A 230 -7.05 5.68 12.52
C PHE A 230 -6.70 4.21 12.69
N ALA A 231 -7.74 3.38 12.70
CA ALA A 231 -7.63 1.92 12.66
C ALA A 231 -8.68 1.33 11.71
N PHE A 232 -8.43 0.11 11.23
CA PHE A 232 -9.47 -0.69 10.58
C PHE A 232 -10.51 -1.14 11.60
N LEU A 233 -11.77 -1.10 11.22
CA LEU A 233 -12.85 -1.79 11.92
C LEU A 233 -13.67 -2.58 10.92
N SER A 234 -14.21 -3.72 11.35
CA SER A 234 -15.27 -4.37 10.60
C SER A 234 -16.49 -3.44 10.54
N GLN A 235 -17.29 -3.54 9.47
CA GLN A 235 -18.53 -2.77 9.34
C GLN A 235 -19.47 -2.97 10.55
N LYS A 236 -19.49 -4.18 11.13
CA LYS A 236 -20.26 -4.51 12.34
C LYS A 236 -19.74 -3.77 13.57
N ASP A 237 -18.42 -3.75 13.76
CA ASP A 237 -17.80 -3.01 14.87
C ASP A 237 -18.04 -1.52 14.71
N ASN A 238 -17.86 -0.96 13.50
CA ASN A 238 -18.04 0.47 13.26
C ASN A 238 -19.48 0.92 13.59
N ARG A 239 -20.51 0.12 13.20
CA ARG A 239 -21.91 0.38 13.57
C ARG A 239 -22.20 0.26 15.07
N SER A 240 -21.45 -0.57 15.79
CA SER A 240 -21.66 -0.84 17.22
C SER A 240 -20.93 0.17 18.10
N ILE A 241 -19.69 0.52 17.73
CA ILE A 241 -18.83 1.46 18.44
C ILE A 241 -19.29 2.90 18.19
N GLN A 242 -19.59 3.27 16.95
CA GLN A 242 -20.06 4.61 16.55
C GLN A 242 -19.09 5.72 16.98
N ASP A 243 -19.51 6.68 17.79
CA ASP A 243 -18.70 7.82 18.27
C ASP A 243 -18.36 7.70 19.77
N LYS A 244 -18.47 6.49 20.34
CA LYS A 244 -18.12 6.24 21.74
C LYS A 244 -16.66 6.59 22.02
N ALA A 245 -16.41 7.16 23.19
CA ALA A 245 -15.05 7.44 23.63
C ALA A 245 -14.22 6.14 23.71
N PRO A 246 -12.89 6.22 23.49
CA PRO A 246 -11.98 5.08 23.59
C PRO A 246 -12.16 4.23 24.83
N PHE A 247 -12.30 4.89 25.99
CA PHE A 247 -12.53 4.20 27.25
C PHE A 247 -13.84 3.41 27.28
N ASP A 248 -14.89 3.90 26.62
CA ASP A 248 -16.21 3.27 26.67
C ASP A 248 -16.33 2.11 25.69
N TYR A 249 -15.86 2.25 24.44
CA TYR A 249 -15.80 1.09 23.56
C TYR A 249 -14.74 0.09 23.99
N GLY A 250 -13.67 0.53 24.67
CA GLY A 250 -12.65 -0.34 25.25
C GLY A 250 -13.23 -1.32 26.28
N LYS A 251 -14.35 -0.99 26.94
CA LYS A 251 -15.07 -1.94 27.82
C LYS A 251 -15.86 -3.00 27.05
N MET A 252 -16.21 -2.71 25.80
CA MET A 252 -16.93 -3.63 24.91
C MET A 252 -15.99 -4.68 24.28
N MET A 253 -14.68 -4.43 24.30
CA MET A 253 -13.69 -5.36 23.77
C MET A 253 -13.51 -6.58 24.67
N PRO A 254 -13.29 -7.78 24.12
CA PRO A 254 -13.10 -9.01 24.89
C PRO A 254 -11.83 -8.92 25.76
N PRO A 255 -11.93 -9.03 27.11
CA PRO A 255 -10.81 -8.77 28.00
C PRO A 255 -9.57 -9.62 27.72
N GLY A 256 -9.74 -10.90 27.40
CA GLY A 256 -8.63 -11.82 27.13
C GLY A 256 -7.92 -11.61 25.79
N SER A 257 -8.47 -10.79 24.89
CA SER A 257 -7.90 -10.55 23.56
C SER A 257 -7.61 -9.08 23.28
N LYS A 258 -7.88 -8.19 24.24
CA LYS A 258 -7.78 -6.74 24.06
C LYS A 258 -6.39 -6.30 23.61
N ASP A 259 -5.34 -6.74 24.29
CA ASP A 259 -3.96 -6.34 23.96
C ASP A 259 -3.53 -6.84 22.58
N ALA A 260 -3.95 -8.05 22.21
CA ALA A 260 -3.69 -8.62 20.88
C ALA A 260 -4.42 -7.84 19.77
N ILE A 261 -5.67 -7.40 20.01
CA ILE A 261 -6.42 -6.55 19.08
C ILE A 261 -5.72 -5.20 18.91
N LEU A 262 -5.36 -4.53 20.02
CA LEU A 262 -4.71 -3.22 19.97
C LEU A 262 -3.35 -3.29 19.27
N ALA A 263 -2.55 -4.31 19.56
CA ALA A 263 -1.27 -4.54 18.89
C ALA A 263 -1.45 -4.76 17.37
N ALA A 264 -2.45 -5.57 16.96
CA ALA A 264 -2.77 -5.82 15.55
C ALA A 264 -3.31 -4.58 14.82
N SER A 265 -3.73 -3.54 15.55
CA SER A 265 -4.17 -2.26 15.00
C SER A 265 -3.15 -1.13 15.22
N HIS A 266 -1.94 -1.44 15.71
CA HIS A 266 -0.92 -0.45 16.06
C HIS A 266 -1.37 0.63 17.06
N ILE A 267 -2.28 0.28 17.97
CA ILE A 267 -2.74 1.15 19.04
C ILE A 267 -1.91 0.84 20.30
N PRO A 268 -1.25 1.84 20.93
CA PRO A 268 -0.49 1.60 22.15
C PRO A 268 -1.37 1.06 23.28
N LEU A 269 -0.85 0.09 24.03
CA LEU A 269 -1.55 -0.53 25.15
C LEU A 269 -1.97 0.54 26.17
N GLY A 270 -3.19 0.43 26.70
CA GLY A 270 -3.73 1.36 27.68
C GLY A 270 -4.43 2.61 27.11
N LYS A 271 -4.26 2.93 25.82
CA LYS A 271 -4.88 4.11 25.19
C LYS A 271 -6.41 4.07 25.15
N VAL A 272 -6.98 2.86 25.03
CA VAL A 272 -8.44 2.64 25.10
C VAL A 272 -8.90 2.20 26.49
N CYS A 273 -8.00 2.11 27.47
CA CYS A 273 -8.29 1.61 28.82
C CYS A 273 -8.33 2.70 29.88
N THR A 274 -8.02 3.96 29.53
CA THR A 274 -7.92 5.09 30.47
C THR A 274 -8.80 6.26 30.04
N LYS A 275 -9.52 6.88 30.99
CA LYS A 275 -10.46 7.98 30.71
C LYS A 275 -9.80 9.25 30.13
N HIS A 276 -8.51 9.45 30.37
CA HIS A 276 -7.76 10.66 30.02
C HIS A 276 -6.62 10.39 29.02
N SER A 277 -6.64 9.24 28.32
CA SER A 277 -5.71 9.06 27.21
C SER A 277 -6.08 10.02 26.10
N LEU A 278 -5.13 10.85 25.68
CA LEU A 278 -5.29 11.76 24.55
C LEU A 278 -4.18 11.45 23.55
N LEU A 279 -4.59 11.17 22.31
CA LEU A 279 -3.77 10.89 21.13
C LEU A 279 -2.92 9.60 21.24
N CYS A 280 -2.65 8.98 20.08
CA CYS A 280 -1.80 7.80 19.93
C CYS A 280 -0.32 8.19 19.80
#